data_AF-A0A6P0N4F6-F1
#
_entry.id   AF-A0A6P0N4F6-F1
#
_cell.length_a   1.000
_cell.length_b   1.000
_cell.length_c   1.000
_cell.angle_alpha   90.00
_cell.angle_beta   90.00
_cell.angle_gamma   90.00
#
_symmetry.space_group_name_H-M   'P 1'
#
loop_
_entity.id
_entity.type
_entity.pdbx_description
1 polymer ?
#
loop_
_entity_poly.entity_id
_entity_poly.type
_entity_poly.pdbx_seq_one_letter_code
_entity_poly.pdbx_strand_id
1 'polypeptide(L)' 'MTTTSTGRWQFWIDRGGTFTDIVAKRPDGQLIIHKLLSENPERYQDAGVQGIREILDIPVGQRIPSDAIDAIK' A
#
# COMPACT_ATOMS: atom_id res chain seq x y z
N MET A 1 -17.17 -10.70 -20.99
CA MET A 1 -15.91 -11.31 -20.52
C MET A 1 -15.50 -10.59 -19.25
N THR A 2 -15.88 -11.10 -18.08
CA THR A 2 -15.51 -10.55 -16.78
C THR A 2 -14.22 -11.21 -16.34
N THR A 3 -13.11 -10.47 -16.41
CA THR A 3 -11.81 -10.94 -15.92
C THR A 3 -11.90 -11.11 -14.41
N THR A 4 -11.87 -12.36 -13.95
CA THR A 4 -11.82 -12.71 -12.53
C THR A 4 -10.51 -12.14 -11.96
N SER A 5 -10.58 -10.96 -11.35
CA SER A 5 -9.48 -10.40 -10.58
C SER A 5 -9.11 -11.42 -9.52
N THR A 6 -7.93 -12.03 -9.64
CA THR A 6 -7.35 -12.88 -8.60
C THR A 6 -7.34 -12.04 -7.32
N GLY A 7 -8.19 -12.37 -6.34
CA GLY A 7 -8.63 -11.52 -5.24
C GLY A 7 -7.54 -11.20 -4.22
N ARG A 8 -6.53 -10.45 -4.66
CA ARG A 8 -5.36 -10.03 -3.90
C ARG A 8 -5.14 -8.53 -4.11
N TRP A 9 -4.42 -7.92 -3.19
CA TRP A 9 -4.15 -6.50 -3.22
C TRP A 9 -3.14 -6.14 -4.29
N GLN A 10 -3.33 -4.97 -4.91
CA GLN A 10 -2.33 -4.35 -5.78
C GLN A 10 -2.03 -2.95 -5.28
N PHE A 11 -0.76 -2.56 -5.30
CA PHE A 11 -0.31 -1.24 -4.87
C PHE A 11 0.47 -0.55 -5.99
N TRP A 12 0.28 0.76 -6.10
CA TRP A 12 1.11 1.67 -6.89
C TRP A 12 1.65 2.75 -5.95
N ILE A 13 2.96 2.96 -5.97
CA ILE A 13 3.63 3.90 -5.08
C ILE A 13 4.36 4.95 -5.92
N ASP A 14 3.98 6.21 -5.77
CA ASP A 14 4.65 7.35 -6.38
C ASP A 14 5.34 8.18 -5.29
N ARG A 15 6.67 8.14 -5.27
CA ARG A 15 7.48 8.91 -4.32
C ARG A 15 7.79 10.27 -4.89
N GLY A 16 7.15 11.30 -4.34
CA GLY A 16 7.47 12.70 -4.61
C GLY A 16 8.45 13.31 -3.60
N GLY A 17 8.68 14.62 -3.73
CA GLY A 17 9.55 15.38 -2.82
C GLY A 17 8.98 15.54 -1.40
N THR A 18 7.77 16.11 -1.29
CA THR A 18 7.11 16.33 0.01
C THR A 18 6.26 15.13 0.44
N PHE A 19 5.59 14.50 -0.52
CA PHE A 19 4.63 13.43 -0.25
C PHE A 19 4.89 12.20 -1.12
N THR A 20 4.59 11.04 -0.55
CA THR A 20 4.45 9.77 -1.26
C THR A 20 2.98 9.44 -1.37
N ASP A 21 2.52 9.20 -2.59
CA ASP A 21 1.16 8.80 -2.91
C ASP A 21 1.11 7.27 -3.08
N ILE A 22 0.15 6.64 -2.43
CA ILE A 22 -0.13 5.20 -2.54
C ILE A 22 -1.55 5.04 -3.08
N VAL A 23 -1.67 4.34 -4.20
CA VAL A 23 -2.95 3.84 -4.69
C VAL A 23 -3.00 2.34 -4.44
N ALA A 24 -4.05 1.87 -3.80
CA ALA A 24 -4.27 0.45 -3.55
C ALA A 24 -5.57 -0.01 -4.20
N LYS A 25 -5.53 -1.16 -4.88
CA LYS A 25 -6.71 -1.88 -5.33
C LYS A 25 -6.95 -3.05 -4.39
N ARG A 26 -8.13 -3.05 -3.78
CA ARG A 26 -8.62 -4.13 -2.92
C ARG A 26 -8.90 -5.39 -3.76
N PRO A 27 -8.93 -6.58 -3.12
CA PRO A 27 -9.42 -7.81 -3.75
C PRO A 27 -10.80 -7.69 -4.40
N ASP A 28 -11.69 -6.88 -3.82
CA ASP A 28 -13.05 -6.61 -4.32
C ASP A 28 -13.09 -5.61 -5.49
N GLY A 29 -11.93 -5.06 -5.89
CA GLY A 29 -11.78 -4.13 -6.99
C GLY A 29 -11.90 -2.66 -6.62
N GLN A 30 -12.26 -2.30 -5.39
CA GLN A 30 -12.30 -0.90 -4.96
C GLN A 30 -10.90 -0.30 -4.86
N LEU A 31 -10.81 1.01 -5.08
CA LEU A 31 -9.57 1.77 -4.95
C LEU A 31 -9.53 2.54 -3.64
N ILE A 32 -8.35 2.56 -3.03
CA ILE A 32 -7.99 3.37 -1.86
C ILE A 32 -6.84 4.28 -2.29
N ILE A 33 -6.93 5.56 -1.94
CA ILE A 33 -5.87 6.55 -2.13
C ILE A 33 -5.39 6.94 -0.75
N HIS A 34 -4.08 6.89 -0.56
CA HIS A 34 -3.43 7.23 0.69
C HIS A 34 -2.20 8.10 0.43
N LYS A 35 -1.94 9.07 1.30
CA LYS A 35 -0.84 10.01 1.13
C LYS A 35 -0.09 10.16 2.45
N LEU A 36 1.23 10.03 2.37
CA LEU A 36 2.13 10.22 3.51
C LEU A 36 3.19 11.26 3.17
N LEU A 37 3.79 11.89 4.19
CA LEU A 37 5.03 12.64 3.99
C LEU A 37 6.09 11.68 3.44
N SER A 38 6.88 12.13 2.47
CA SER A 38 7.94 11.30 1.90
C SER A 38 8.98 10.92 2.95
N GLU A 39 9.26 11.85 3.88
CA GLU A 39 10.18 11.63 4.99
C GLU A 39 9.51 11.96 6.32
N ASN A 40 9.55 11.00 7.24
CA ASN A 40 9.17 11.18 8.64
C ASN A 40 9.89 10.15 9.52
N PRO A 41 11.21 10.33 9.75
CA PRO A 41 12.07 9.31 10.37
C PRO A 41 11.66 8.94 11.80
N GLU A 42 10.93 9.82 12.50
CA GLU A 42 10.39 9.52 13.83
C GLU A 42 9.24 8.50 13.79
N ARG A 43 8.58 8.33 12.64
CA ARG A 43 7.42 7.45 12.48
C ARG A 43 7.68 6.25 11.59
N TYR A 44 8.44 6.41 10.51
CA TYR A 44 8.70 5.35 9.55
C TYR A 44 9.99 5.59 8.76
N GLN A 45 10.61 4.48 8.36
CA GLN A 45 11.80 4.49 7.52
C GLN A 45 11.47 4.60 6.02
N ASP A 46 10.28 4.13 5.62
CA ASP A 46 9.84 4.11 4.22
C ASP A 46 8.34 4.41 4.15
N ALA A 47 7.99 5.52 3.50
CA ALA A 47 6.60 5.97 3.37
C ALA A 47 5.73 4.98 2.58
N GLY A 48 6.28 4.31 1.57
CA GLY A 48 5.54 3.34 0.77
C GLY A 48 5.18 2.09 1.57
N VAL A 49 6.16 1.54 2.31
CA VAL A 49 5.94 0.40 3.20
C VAL A 49 4.98 0.76 4.31
N GLN A 50 5.12 1.95 4.91
CA GLN A 50 4.19 2.42 5.94
C GLN A 50 2.76 2.57 5.39
N GLY A 51 2.61 3.14 4.19
CA GLY A 51 1.30 3.28 3.54
C GLY A 51 0.61 1.94 3.31
N ILE A 52 1.36 0.91 2.87
CA ILE A 52 0.84 -0.46 2.76
C ILE A 52 0.38 -0.98 4.13
N ARG A 53 1.16 -0.76 5.20
CA ARG A 53 0.79 -1.20 6.55
C ARG A 53 -0.49 -0.54 7.05
N GLU A 54 -0.65 0.76 6.82
CA GLU A 54 -1.85 1.50 7.23
C GLU A 54 -3.09 1.05 6.44
N ILE A 55 -2.96 0.83 5.13
CA ILE A 55 -4.07 0.36 4.28
C ILE A 55 -4.51 -1.06 4.66
N LEU A 56 -3.57 -1.93 5.03
CA LEU A 56 -3.85 -3.30 5.44
C LEU A 56 -4.16 -3.45 6.94
N ASP A 57 -4.18 -2.33 7.69
CA ASP A 57 -4.37 -2.29 9.15
C ASP A 57 -3.42 -3.22 9.92
N ILE A 58 -2.13 -3.19 9.56
CA ILE A 58 -1.11 -4.08 10.13
C ILE A 58 -0.46 -3.42 11.33
N PRO A 59 -0.55 -4.02 12.54
CA PRO A 59 0.08 -3.48 13.75
C PRO A 59 1.60 -3.34 13.61
N VAL A 60 2.19 -2.41 14.35
CA VAL A 60 3.65 -2.23 14.40
C VAL A 60 4.33 -3.54 14.81
N GLY A 61 5.43 -3.89 14.15
CA GLY A 61 6.21 -5.11 14.41
C GLY A 61 5.69 -6.39 13.74
N GLN A 62 4.46 -6.40 13.20
CA GLN A 62 3.96 -7.52 12.41
C GLN A 62 4.49 -7.50 10.97
N ARG A 63 4.54 -8.68 10.33
CA ARG A 63 4.97 -8.81 8.93
C ARG A 63 3.83 -8.45 7.99
N ILE A 64 4.18 -7.86 6.85
CA ILE A 64 3.24 -7.66 5.75
C ILE A 64 2.94 -9.03 5.11
N PRO A 65 1.66 -9.44 4.96
CA PRO A 65 1.28 -10.72 4.39
C PRO A 65 1.48 -10.70 2.87
N SER A 66 2.66 -11.13 2.42
CA SER A 66 3.05 -11.10 1.00
C SER A 66 2.17 -11.99 0.12
N ASP A 67 1.56 -13.03 0.69
CA ASP A 67 0.62 -13.93 0.01
C ASP A 67 -0.69 -13.24 -0.36
N ALA A 68 -1.09 -12.21 0.38
CA ALA A 68 -2.27 -11.39 0.11
C ALA A 68 -2.02 -10.28 -0.93
N ILE A 69 -0.76 -10.05 -1.34
CA ILE A 69 -0.37 -9.01 -2.29
C ILE A 69 -0.01 -9.65 -3.63
N ASP A 70 -0.67 -9.20 -4.68
CA ASP A 70 -0.41 -9.63 -6.06
C ASP A 70 0.74 -8.85 -6.68
N ALA A 71 0.78 -7.54 -6.45
CA ALA A 71 1.77 -6.66 -7.02
C ALA A 71 1.99 -5.39 -6.18
N ILE A 72 3.23 -4.90 -6.21
CA ILE A 72 3.61 -3.54 -5.83
C ILE A 72 4.33 -2.96 -7.05
N LYS A 73 3.89 -1.79 -7.49
CA LYS A 73 4.35 -1.12 -8.72
C LYS A 73 4.83 0.29 -8.45
#